data_AF-A0A2E6CI98-F1
#
_entry.id   AF-A0A2E6CI98-F1
#
_cell.length_a   1.000
_cell.length_b   1.000
_cell.length_c   1.000
_cell.angle_alpha   90.00
_cell.angle_beta   90.00
_cell.angle_gamma   90.00
#
_symmetry.space_group_name_H-M   'P 1'
#
loop_
_entity.id
_entity.type
_entity.pdbx_description
1 polymer ?
#
loop_
_entity_poly.entity_id
_entity_poly.type
_entity_poly.pdbx_seq_one_letter_code
_entity_poly.pdbx_strand_id
1 'polypeptide(L)'
;MHIRETTSGDYAIRQVPVMHWCVITLLIGISAIAYINDAPLWMRIILCLTILVMLARNSSFSMTTAFYLTEQKIRTQHRKLFGVKKRTVDFSAVGKVDFQLEHWGRYRKSPRANLTLWTLDEDRDDDLIEVFVMANPDEGQQVAERINQLLEPFMAPPIPENALVPAWFDEQASTLVDRLCREQSSESCFFVPNADLSEPRSKTIYEEMSLPADEYIIAFLDFTDEKEGKRGLAICRGGLYWKNTFFTASKSTWIGWDAFIDAAVSFDPNDGDLWIEPSLQIGLGDAARQKPVHDLLHDIQHALRTVRDTQANRLAGRPLPMRH
;
A
#
# COMPACT_ATOMS: atom_id res chain seq x y z
N MET A 1 -9.64 -25.43 3.30
CA MET A 1 -9.15 -24.38 4.22
C MET A 1 -9.94 -24.53 5.49
N HIS A 2 -9.32 -24.34 6.66
CA HIS A 2 -10.04 -24.35 7.92
C HIS A 2 -9.76 -23.03 8.62
N ILE A 3 -10.84 -22.34 8.98
CA ILE A 3 -10.81 -21.09 9.72
C ILE A 3 -11.26 -21.43 11.13
N ARG A 4 -10.47 -21.03 12.11
CA ARG A 4 -10.80 -21.26 13.51
C ARG A 4 -10.62 -19.95 14.26
N GLU A 5 -11.73 -19.44 14.76
CA GLU A 5 -11.73 -18.42 15.79
C GLU A 5 -11.48 -19.10 17.14
N THR A 6 -10.58 -18.51 17.92
CA THR A 6 -10.27 -18.97 19.28
C THR A 6 -11.16 -18.23 20.28
N THR A 7 -11.25 -18.75 21.50
CA THR A 7 -12.02 -18.10 22.58
C THR A 7 -11.46 -16.74 23.00
N SER A 8 -10.20 -16.43 22.67
CA SER A 8 -9.58 -15.11 22.86
C SER A 8 -9.93 -14.12 21.74
N GLY A 9 -10.67 -14.54 20.71
CA GLY A 9 -10.93 -13.75 19.52
C GLY A 9 -9.78 -13.78 18.50
N ASP A 10 -8.70 -14.53 18.74
CA ASP A 10 -7.65 -14.73 17.74
C ASP A 10 -8.16 -15.58 16.59
N TYR A 11 -7.74 -15.26 15.37
CA TYR A 11 -8.14 -15.97 14.16
C TYR A 11 -6.98 -16.76 13.60
N ALA A 12 -7.19 -18.04 13.31
CA ALA A 12 -6.21 -18.87 12.62
C ALA A 12 -6.78 -19.40 11.31
N ILE A 13 -6.12 -19.06 10.21
CA ILE A 13 -6.40 -19.59 8.88
C ILE A 13 -5.38 -20.69 8.58
N ARG A 14 -5.86 -21.91 8.34
CA ARG A 14 -5.02 -23.03 7.92
C ARG A 14 -5.33 -23.44 6.48
N GLN A 15 -4.32 -23.35 5.63
CA GLN A 15 -4.37 -23.81 4.25
C GLN A 15 -3.52 -25.06 4.06
N VAL A 16 -4.15 -26.10 3.51
CA VAL A 16 -3.48 -27.35 3.10
C VAL A 16 -3.60 -27.44 1.58
N PRO A 17 -2.52 -27.25 0.82
CA PRO A 17 -2.55 -27.36 -0.64
C PRO A 17 -2.83 -28.81 -1.05
N VAL A 18 -4.02 -29.05 -1.61
CA VAL A 18 -4.49 -30.38 -2.05
C VAL A 18 -3.68 -30.93 -3.24
N MET A 19 -3.20 -30.04 -4.12
CA MET A 19 -2.44 -30.42 -5.33
C MET A 19 -1.13 -31.13 -5.02
N HIS A 20 -0.49 -30.84 -3.88
CA HIS A 20 0.84 -31.37 -3.60
C HIS A 20 0.82 -32.88 -3.35
N TRP A 21 -0.19 -33.38 -2.64
CA TRP A 21 -0.36 -34.82 -2.40
C TRP A 21 -0.67 -35.59 -3.68
N CYS A 22 -1.51 -35.02 -4.55
CA CYS A 22 -1.81 -35.65 -5.84
C CYS A 22 -0.55 -35.80 -6.70
N VAL A 23 0.27 -34.76 -6.79
CA VAL A 23 1.54 -34.79 -7.53
C VAL A 23 2.53 -35.77 -6.92
N ILE A 24 2.68 -35.79 -5.58
CA ILE A 24 3.54 -36.77 -4.89
C ILE A 24 3.07 -38.20 -5.15
N THR A 25 1.78 -38.49 -4.98
CA THR A 25 1.23 -39.83 -5.21
C THR A 25 1.38 -40.26 -6.67
N LEU A 26 1.15 -39.36 -7.62
CA LEU A 26 1.34 -39.63 -9.04
C LEU A 26 2.81 -39.94 -9.37
N LEU A 27 3.75 -39.16 -8.82
CA LEU A 27 5.18 -39.38 -9.03
C LEU A 27 5.68 -40.68 -8.39
N ILE A 28 5.18 -41.03 -7.20
CA ILE A 28 5.44 -42.34 -6.57
C ILE A 28 4.88 -43.46 -7.44
N GLY A 29 3.67 -43.31 -7.97
CA GLY A 29 3.06 -44.28 -8.89
C GLY A 29 3.88 -44.48 -10.17
N ILE A 30 4.33 -43.40 -10.80
CA ILE A 30 5.20 -43.44 -12.00
C ILE A 30 6.52 -44.14 -11.66
N SER A 31 7.11 -43.84 -10.50
CA SER A 31 8.35 -44.48 -10.04
C SER A 31 8.17 -45.98 -9.80
N ALA A 32 7.07 -46.39 -9.18
CA ALA A 32 6.74 -47.79 -8.94
C ALA A 32 6.53 -48.56 -10.27
N ILE A 33 5.82 -47.97 -11.23
CA ILE A 33 5.61 -48.56 -12.56
C ILE A 33 6.94 -48.68 -13.31
N ALA A 34 7.79 -47.66 -13.27
CA ALA A 34 9.11 -47.69 -13.88
C ALA A 34 10.02 -48.76 -13.25
N TYR A 35 9.87 -49.00 -11.94
CA TYR A 35 10.58 -50.06 -11.24
C TYR A 35 10.16 -51.45 -11.72
N ILE A 36 8.85 -51.69 -11.84
CA ILE A 36 8.27 -52.98 -12.27
C ILE A 36 8.63 -53.30 -13.73
N ASN A 37 8.70 -52.30 -14.60
CA ASN A 37 8.94 -52.49 -16.04
C ASN A 37 10.42 -52.50 -16.44
N ASP A 38 11.34 -52.77 -15.51
CA ASP A 38 12.79 -52.81 -15.77
C ASP A 38 13.34 -51.56 -16.48
N ALA A 39 12.78 -50.38 -16.17
CA ALA A 39 13.27 -49.14 -16.75
C ALA A 39 14.77 -48.95 -16.46
N PRO A 40 15.57 -48.46 -17.43
CA PRO A 40 17.00 -48.24 -17.25
C PRO A 40 17.31 -47.39 -16.01
N LEU A 41 18.41 -47.72 -15.31
CA LEU A 41 18.82 -47.04 -14.07
C LEU A 41 18.88 -45.50 -14.21
N TRP A 42 19.37 -45.00 -15.34
CA TRP A 42 19.48 -43.56 -15.58
C TRP A 42 18.12 -42.84 -15.63
N MET A 43 17.07 -43.48 -16.16
CA MET A 43 15.71 -42.93 -16.15
C MET A 43 15.16 -42.84 -14.73
N ARG A 44 15.46 -43.82 -13.89
CA ARG A 44 15.09 -43.81 -12.46
C ARG A 44 15.78 -42.66 -11.72
N ILE A 45 17.07 -42.44 -12.00
CA ILE A 45 17.84 -41.34 -11.42
C ILE A 45 17.25 -39.98 -11.83
N ILE A 46 16.93 -39.78 -13.12
CA ILE A 46 16.32 -38.53 -13.60
C ILE A 46 14.97 -38.31 -12.93
N LEU A 47 14.10 -39.33 -12.86
CA LEU A 47 12.80 -39.21 -12.21
C LEU A 47 12.95 -38.85 -10.72
N CYS A 48 13.86 -39.51 -9.99
CA CYS A 48 14.15 -39.17 -8.60
C CYS A 48 14.66 -37.73 -8.44
N LEU A 49 15.54 -37.25 -9.34
CA LEU A 49 16.02 -35.88 -9.33
C LEU A 49 14.90 -34.88 -9.63
N THR A 50 14.01 -35.17 -10.59
CA THR A 50 12.85 -34.32 -10.88
C THR A 50 11.92 -34.24 -9.68
N ILE A 51 11.63 -35.36 -9.02
CA ILE A 51 10.84 -35.40 -7.79
C ILE A 51 11.52 -34.55 -6.71
N LEU A 52 12.84 -34.73 -6.51
CA LEU A 52 13.59 -34.00 -5.49
C LEU A 52 13.65 -32.49 -5.78
N VAL A 53 13.83 -32.08 -7.03
CA VAL A 53 13.80 -30.67 -7.45
C VAL A 53 12.39 -30.08 -7.29
N MET A 54 11.34 -30.82 -7.65
CA MET A 54 9.96 -30.37 -7.44
C MET A 54 9.62 -30.24 -5.95
N LEU A 55 10.05 -31.19 -5.13
CA LEU A 55 9.93 -31.15 -3.68
C LEU A 55 10.72 -29.99 -3.05
N ALA A 56 11.91 -29.69 -3.59
CA ALA A 56 12.74 -28.58 -3.14
C ALA A 56 12.16 -27.21 -3.54
N ARG A 57 11.62 -27.07 -4.76
CA ARG A 57 11.05 -25.81 -5.27
C ARG A 57 9.66 -25.50 -4.70
N ASN A 58 8.75 -26.48 -4.66
CA ASN A 58 7.38 -26.27 -4.18
C ASN A 58 7.29 -26.51 -2.68
N SER A 59 7.91 -25.61 -1.92
CA SER A 59 8.37 -25.94 -0.58
C SER A 59 7.34 -25.81 0.54
N SER A 60 6.07 -25.47 0.36
CA SER A 60 5.12 -25.29 1.49
C SER A 60 3.99 -26.33 1.54
N PHE A 61 3.98 -27.19 2.57
CA PHE A 61 3.02 -28.29 2.78
C PHE A 61 1.77 -27.88 3.57
N SER A 62 1.95 -26.90 4.45
CA SER A 62 0.87 -26.35 5.24
C SER A 62 1.26 -24.92 5.54
N MET A 63 0.28 -24.06 5.40
CA MET A 63 0.39 -22.67 5.76
C MET A 63 -0.60 -22.40 6.88
N THR A 64 -0.16 -21.68 7.89
CA THR A 64 -1.01 -21.29 9.00
C THR A 64 -0.73 -19.85 9.35
N THR A 65 -1.79 -19.05 9.36
CA THR A 65 -1.70 -17.61 9.56
C THR A 65 -2.62 -17.27 10.67
N ALA A 66 -2.04 -16.71 11.72
CA ALA A 66 -2.74 -16.41 12.95
C ALA A 66 -2.69 -14.90 13.21
N PHE A 67 -3.85 -14.31 13.42
CA PHE A 67 -4.04 -12.92 13.83
C PHE A 67 -4.21 -12.90 15.34
N TYR A 68 -3.21 -12.37 16.05
CA TYR A 68 -3.21 -12.26 17.51
C TYR A 68 -3.65 -10.85 17.88
N LEU A 69 -4.90 -10.67 18.32
CA LEU A 69 -5.48 -9.35 18.57
C LEU A 69 -4.80 -8.66 19.76
N THR A 70 -4.54 -9.41 20.83
CA THR A 70 -3.89 -8.88 22.03
C THR A 70 -2.46 -8.40 21.76
N GLU A 71 -1.76 -9.07 20.85
CA GLU A 71 -0.40 -8.69 20.47
C GLU A 71 -0.34 -7.74 19.27
N GLN A 72 -1.47 -7.51 18.59
CA GLN A 72 -1.56 -6.76 17.32
C GLN A 72 -0.58 -7.28 16.25
N LYS A 73 -0.47 -8.62 16.16
CA LYS A 73 0.50 -9.30 15.30
C LYS A 73 -0.14 -10.36 14.42
N ILE A 74 0.29 -10.42 13.17
CA ILE A 74 0.05 -11.51 12.23
C ILE A 74 1.27 -12.43 12.29
N ARG A 75 1.07 -13.70 12.63
CA ARG A 75 2.13 -14.72 12.53
C ARG A 75 1.79 -15.73 11.47
N THR A 76 2.68 -15.82 10.50
CA THR A 76 2.64 -16.79 9.43
C THR A 76 3.61 -17.92 9.72
N GLN A 77 3.15 -19.15 9.52
CA GLN A 77 3.98 -20.35 9.58
C GLN A 77 3.84 -21.14 8.27
N HIS A 78 4.91 -21.14 7.48
CA HIS A 78 5.05 -22.05 6.33
C HIS A 78 5.80 -23.30 6.79
N ARG A 79 5.12 -24.43 6.82
CA ARG A 79 5.76 -25.73 7.03
C ARG A 79 6.32 -26.19 5.70
N LYS A 80 7.65 -26.27 5.62
CA LYS A 80 8.38 -26.74 4.45
C LYS A 80 8.88 -28.16 4.63
N LEU A 81 9.37 -28.76 3.54
CA LEU A 81 9.94 -30.11 3.60
C LEU A 81 11.15 -30.11 4.55
N PHE A 82 11.93 -29.04 4.46
CA PHE A 82 13.15 -28.81 5.23
C PHE A 82 12.93 -27.70 6.26
N GLY A 83 12.03 -27.93 7.21
CA GLY A 83 11.85 -27.04 8.37
C GLY A 83 10.64 -26.11 8.26
N VAL A 84 10.65 -25.05 9.06
CA VAL A 84 9.52 -24.14 9.23
C VAL A 84 10.01 -22.70 9.02
N LYS A 85 9.48 -22.00 8.00
CA LYS A 85 9.67 -20.55 7.85
C LYS A 85 8.56 -19.86 8.64
N LYS A 86 8.94 -19.03 9.61
CA LYS A 86 8.01 -18.18 10.37
C LYS A 86 8.19 -16.73 9.95
N ARG A 87 7.09 -15.99 9.80
CA ARG A 87 7.07 -14.54 9.61
C ARG A 87 6.15 -13.97 10.67
N THR A 88 6.53 -12.84 11.25
CA THR A 88 5.68 -12.07 12.17
C THR A 88 5.62 -10.66 11.63
N VAL A 89 4.42 -10.11 11.51
CA VAL A 89 4.16 -8.77 10.99
C VAL A 89 3.24 -8.06 11.99
N ASP A 90 3.54 -6.82 12.34
CA ASP A 90 2.64 -6.01 13.17
C ASP A 90 1.45 -5.51 12.35
N PHE A 91 0.28 -5.34 12.96
CA PHE A 91 -0.94 -4.88 12.24
C PHE A 91 -0.72 -3.53 11.55
N SER A 92 0.07 -2.63 12.17
CA SER A 92 0.43 -1.33 11.60
C SER A 92 1.32 -1.41 10.36
N ALA A 93 1.95 -2.56 10.10
CA ALA A 93 2.75 -2.78 8.91
C ALA A 93 1.90 -3.33 7.74
N VAL A 94 0.60 -3.58 7.92
CA VAL A 94 -0.29 -4.00 6.84
C VAL A 94 -0.78 -2.75 6.11
N GLY A 95 -0.38 -2.59 4.86
CA GLY A 95 -0.75 -1.42 4.04
C GLY A 95 -2.06 -1.61 3.30
N LYS A 96 -2.34 -2.81 2.82
CA LYS A 96 -3.55 -3.12 2.04
C LYS A 96 -4.02 -4.54 2.27
N VAL A 97 -5.34 -4.70 2.32
CA VAL A 97 -6.04 -5.97 2.24
C VAL A 97 -6.84 -5.96 0.94
N ASP A 98 -6.61 -6.92 0.06
CA ASP A 98 -7.30 -7.03 -1.22
C ASP A 98 -8.06 -8.35 -1.30
N PHE A 99 -9.30 -8.30 -1.80
CA PHE A 99 -10.14 -9.46 -1.97
C PHE A 99 -10.59 -9.54 -3.43
N GLN A 100 -10.16 -10.59 -4.12
CA GLN A 100 -10.45 -10.77 -5.53
C GLN A 100 -11.15 -12.10 -5.78
N LEU A 101 -12.20 -12.08 -6.61
CA LEU A 101 -12.86 -13.28 -7.11
C LEU A 101 -12.22 -13.70 -8.43
N GLU A 102 -11.44 -14.77 -8.39
CA GLU A 102 -10.79 -15.32 -9.58
C GLU A 102 -11.53 -16.54 -10.14
N HIS A 103 -11.77 -16.52 -11.44
CA HIS A 103 -12.30 -17.66 -12.18
C HIS A 103 -11.14 -18.50 -12.74
N TRP A 104 -10.83 -19.61 -12.07
CA TRP A 104 -9.74 -20.48 -12.50
C TRP A 104 -10.18 -21.41 -13.65
N GLY A 105 -9.85 -21.01 -14.87
CA GLY A 105 -10.04 -21.78 -16.09
C GLY A 105 -11.48 -21.76 -16.64
N ARG A 106 -11.63 -22.03 -17.94
CA ARG A 106 -12.92 -21.94 -18.66
C ARG A 106 -14.02 -22.89 -18.14
N TYR A 107 -13.68 -23.89 -17.33
CA TYR A 107 -14.58 -24.99 -16.98
C TYR A 107 -15.05 -25.00 -15.52
N ARG A 108 -14.53 -24.13 -14.65
CA ARG A 108 -15.01 -24.07 -13.27
C ARG A 108 -16.18 -23.11 -13.15
N LYS A 109 -17.32 -23.65 -12.70
CA LYS A 109 -18.54 -22.88 -12.45
C LYS A 109 -18.49 -22.01 -11.19
N SER A 110 -17.58 -22.31 -10.26
CA SER A 110 -17.47 -21.60 -8.98
C SER A 110 -16.18 -20.79 -8.94
N PRO A 111 -16.26 -19.46 -8.75
CA PRO A 111 -15.07 -18.63 -8.54
C PRO A 111 -14.37 -19.02 -7.25
N ARG A 112 -13.09 -18.69 -7.18
CA ARG A 112 -12.31 -18.75 -5.94
C ARG A 112 -12.09 -17.35 -5.43
N ALA A 113 -12.12 -17.22 -4.11
CA ALA A 113 -11.78 -15.98 -3.46
C ALA A 113 -10.29 -15.99 -3.08
N ASN A 114 -9.57 -14.96 -3.50
CA ASN A 114 -8.18 -14.72 -3.12
C ASN A 114 -8.16 -13.52 -2.18
N LEU A 115 -7.75 -13.75 -0.93
CA LEU A 115 -7.46 -12.68 0.02
C LEU A 115 -5.95 -12.45 0.05
N THR A 116 -5.55 -11.22 -0.25
CA THR A 116 -4.16 -10.80 -0.36
C THR A 116 -3.86 -9.74 0.69
N LEU A 117 -2.82 -9.96 1.49
CA LEU A 117 -2.34 -8.99 2.48
C LEU A 117 -1.00 -8.41 2.02
N TRP A 118 -0.87 -7.09 2.01
CA TRP A 118 0.33 -6.38 1.59
C TRP A 118 1.01 -5.72 2.79
N THR A 119 2.33 -5.92 2.96
CA THR A 119 3.12 -5.18 3.95
C THR A 119 3.63 -3.86 3.41
N LEU A 120 3.84 -2.90 4.31
CA LEU A 120 4.61 -1.68 4.08
C LEU A 120 6.13 -1.87 4.35
N ASP A 121 6.62 -3.08 4.60
CA ASP A 121 8.00 -3.31 5.07
C ASP A 121 9.01 -3.26 3.89
N GLU A 122 9.86 -2.23 3.87
CA GLU A 122 10.73 -1.80 2.75
C GLU A 122 11.87 -2.77 2.41
N ASP A 123 12.24 -3.68 3.33
CA ASP A 123 13.50 -4.42 3.25
C ASP A 123 13.45 -5.74 2.47
N ARG A 124 12.30 -6.15 1.91
CA ARG A 124 12.15 -7.47 1.28
C ARG A 124 11.22 -7.44 0.08
N ASP A 125 11.70 -7.95 -1.06
CA ASP A 125 10.96 -8.27 -2.30
C ASP A 125 9.73 -9.22 -2.12
N ASP A 126 9.29 -9.48 -0.89
CA ASP A 126 8.12 -10.26 -0.50
C ASP A 126 7.01 -9.31 0.06
N ASP A 127 6.59 -8.31 -0.73
CA ASP A 127 5.48 -7.35 -0.44
C ASP A 127 4.14 -8.06 -0.16
N LEU A 128 4.04 -9.28 -0.68
CA LEU A 128 2.96 -10.19 -0.40
C LEU A 128 3.21 -10.83 0.96
N ILE A 129 2.42 -10.44 1.97
CA ILE A 129 2.34 -11.23 3.20
C ILE A 129 1.87 -12.63 2.79
N GLU A 130 0.68 -12.73 2.19
CA GLU A 130 0.04 -14.00 1.83
C GLU A 130 -1.10 -13.88 0.82
N VAL A 131 -1.37 -14.96 0.07
CA VAL A 131 -2.63 -15.18 -0.68
C VAL A 131 -3.37 -16.38 -0.08
N PHE A 132 -4.57 -16.14 0.44
CA PHE A 132 -5.48 -17.21 0.87
C PHE A 132 -6.42 -17.57 -0.26
N VAL A 133 -6.42 -18.84 -0.68
CA VAL A 133 -7.32 -19.32 -1.73
C VAL A 133 -8.50 -20.05 -1.10
N MET A 134 -9.69 -19.47 -1.22
CA MET A 134 -10.92 -19.95 -0.61
C MET A 134 -11.84 -20.60 -1.65
N ALA A 135 -12.37 -21.77 -1.30
CA ALA A 135 -13.22 -22.56 -2.20
C ALA A 135 -14.66 -22.05 -2.26
N ASN A 136 -15.13 -21.43 -1.17
CA ASN A 136 -16.42 -20.78 -1.09
C ASN A 136 -16.22 -19.25 -1.10
N PRO A 137 -16.69 -18.55 -2.15
CA PRO A 137 -16.63 -17.09 -2.24
C PRO A 137 -17.26 -16.37 -1.04
N ASP A 138 -18.43 -16.83 -0.57
CA ASP A 138 -19.19 -16.16 0.49
C ASP A 138 -18.47 -16.24 1.84
N GLU A 139 -17.93 -17.42 2.16
CA GLU A 139 -17.08 -17.61 3.34
C GLU A 139 -15.83 -16.73 3.22
N GLY A 140 -15.27 -16.62 2.02
CA GLY A 140 -14.10 -15.79 1.81
C GLY A 140 -14.35 -14.30 1.99
N GLN A 141 -15.48 -13.81 1.50
CA GLN A 141 -15.89 -12.43 1.68
C GLN A 141 -16.09 -12.10 3.16
N GLN A 142 -16.77 -12.96 3.92
CA GLN A 142 -16.96 -12.78 5.37
C GLN A 142 -15.62 -12.70 6.13
N VAL A 143 -14.64 -13.52 5.72
CA VAL A 143 -13.31 -13.54 6.33
C VAL A 143 -12.53 -12.28 5.98
N ALA A 144 -12.62 -11.82 4.72
CA ALA A 144 -12.01 -10.57 4.28
C ALA A 144 -12.59 -9.37 5.04
N GLU A 145 -13.92 -9.27 5.15
CA GLU A 145 -14.60 -8.25 5.94
C GLU A 145 -14.17 -8.26 7.40
N ARG A 146 -14.05 -9.46 8.00
CA ARG A 146 -13.61 -9.59 9.38
C ARG A 146 -12.16 -9.15 9.58
N ILE A 147 -11.27 -9.55 8.68
CA ILE A 147 -9.86 -9.12 8.71
C ILE A 147 -9.75 -7.61 8.50
N ASN A 148 -10.54 -7.05 7.58
CA ASN A 148 -10.63 -5.59 7.40
C ASN A 148 -11.06 -4.90 8.68
N GLN A 149 -12.13 -5.35 9.34
CA GLN A 149 -12.56 -4.77 10.63
C GLN A 149 -11.47 -4.85 11.72
N LEU A 150 -10.66 -5.90 11.72
CA LEU A 150 -9.57 -6.07 12.70
C LEU A 150 -8.39 -5.13 12.41
N LEU A 151 -8.12 -4.87 11.13
CA LEU A 151 -6.98 -4.08 10.68
C LEU A 151 -7.32 -2.60 10.48
N GLU A 152 -8.59 -2.25 10.27
CA GLU A 152 -9.08 -0.89 10.03
C GLU A 152 -8.52 0.15 11.02
N PRO A 153 -8.44 -0.10 12.35
CA PRO A 153 -7.86 0.87 13.29
C PRO A 153 -6.36 1.14 13.10
N PHE A 154 -5.67 0.27 12.34
CA PHE A 154 -4.22 0.29 12.12
C PHE A 154 -3.86 0.68 10.68
N MET A 155 -4.81 0.63 9.76
CA MET A 155 -4.64 0.99 8.37
C MET A 155 -4.79 2.51 8.18
N ALA A 156 -4.24 3.01 7.07
CA ALA A 156 -4.52 4.37 6.60
C ALA A 156 -6.05 4.58 6.54
N PRO A 157 -6.57 5.73 7.00
CA PRO A 157 -7.90 6.12 6.55
C PRO A 157 -7.89 6.16 5.01
N PRO A 158 -8.93 5.62 4.35
CA PRO A 158 -9.01 5.71 2.90
C PRO A 158 -9.06 7.18 2.49
N ILE A 159 -8.53 7.47 1.29
CA ILE A 159 -8.75 8.76 0.65
C ILE A 159 -10.27 8.98 0.58
N PRO A 160 -10.79 10.13 1.04
CA PRO A 160 -12.22 10.40 1.03
C PRO A 160 -12.76 10.34 -0.41
N GLU A 161 -14.00 9.86 -0.59
CA GLU A 161 -14.61 9.77 -1.93
C GLU A 161 -14.80 11.14 -2.61
N ASN A 162 -14.87 12.21 -1.81
CA ASN A 162 -14.99 13.59 -2.27
C ASN A 162 -13.87 14.44 -1.65
N ALA A 163 -13.45 15.47 -2.36
CA ALA A 163 -12.45 16.41 -1.89
C ALA A 163 -12.90 17.10 -0.58
N LEU A 164 -12.18 16.84 0.52
CA LEU A 164 -12.44 17.47 1.82
C LEU A 164 -11.76 18.82 1.89
N VAL A 165 -12.42 19.84 1.34
CA VAL A 165 -11.92 21.22 1.30
C VAL A 165 -12.43 21.95 2.53
N PRO A 166 -11.56 22.42 3.44
CA PRO A 166 -12.01 23.21 4.58
C PRO A 166 -12.72 24.47 4.11
N ALA A 167 -13.74 24.91 4.85
CA ALA A 167 -14.50 26.13 4.50
C ALA A 167 -13.62 27.38 4.40
N TRP A 168 -12.45 27.38 5.04
CA TRP A 168 -11.52 28.49 5.00
C TRP A 168 -10.57 28.47 3.78
N PHE A 169 -10.46 27.33 3.09
CA PHE A 169 -9.62 27.16 1.91
C PHE A 169 -10.37 27.62 0.66
N ASP A 170 -10.34 28.93 0.40
CA ASP A 170 -11.01 29.56 -0.74
C ASP A 170 -10.07 29.70 -1.96
N GLU A 171 -10.57 30.37 -3.01
CA GLU A 171 -9.79 30.66 -4.23
C GLU A 171 -8.53 31.49 -3.95
N GLN A 172 -8.56 32.35 -2.93
CA GLN A 172 -7.40 33.14 -2.54
C GLN A 172 -6.32 32.24 -1.92
N ALA A 173 -6.70 31.30 -1.05
CA ALA A 173 -5.79 30.29 -0.50
C ALA A 173 -5.19 29.41 -1.62
N SER A 174 -6.02 28.92 -2.54
CA SER A 174 -5.56 28.11 -3.67
C SER A 174 -4.58 28.87 -4.56
N THR A 175 -4.85 30.14 -4.87
CA THR A 175 -3.97 31.00 -5.68
C THR A 175 -2.65 31.28 -4.97
N LEU A 176 -2.67 31.41 -3.65
CA LEU A 176 -1.45 31.60 -2.84
C LEU A 176 -0.57 30.35 -2.89
N VAL A 177 -1.16 29.16 -2.76
CA VAL A 177 -0.44 27.88 -2.89
C VAL A 177 0.15 27.71 -4.29
N ASP A 178 -0.61 27.95 -5.35
CA ASP A 178 -0.11 27.91 -6.74
C ASP A 178 1.13 28.81 -6.92
N ARG A 179 1.05 30.04 -6.40
CA ARG A 179 2.17 30.98 -6.47
C ARG A 179 3.41 30.46 -5.75
N LEU A 180 3.27 29.95 -4.53
CA LEU A 180 4.40 29.38 -3.77
C LEU A 180 5.05 28.21 -4.52
N CYS A 181 4.25 27.32 -5.10
CA CYS A 181 4.75 26.21 -5.92
C CYS A 181 5.54 26.69 -7.13
N ARG A 182 5.07 27.75 -7.81
CA ARG A 182 5.77 28.35 -8.96
C ARG A 182 7.07 29.04 -8.55
N GLU A 183 7.06 29.79 -7.45
CA GLU A 183 8.22 30.53 -6.94
C GLU A 183 9.33 29.59 -6.45
N GLN A 184 8.98 28.46 -5.84
CA GLN A 184 9.92 27.46 -5.34
C GLN A 184 10.31 26.39 -6.38
N SER A 185 9.78 26.47 -7.60
CA SER A 185 10.14 25.53 -8.67
C SER A 185 11.59 25.74 -9.12
N SER A 186 12.36 24.67 -9.16
CA SER A 186 13.77 24.64 -9.53
C SER A 186 14.07 23.53 -10.52
N GLU A 187 15.32 23.44 -11.00
CA GLU A 187 15.75 22.32 -11.86
C GLU A 187 15.64 20.96 -11.16
N SER A 188 15.89 20.90 -9.84
CA SER A 188 15.79 19.66 -9.06
C SER A 188 14.36 19.36 -8.62
N CYS A 189 13.53 20.38 -8.41
CA CYS A 189 12.17 20.26 -7.89
C CYS A 189 11.20 21.11 -8.72
N PHE A 190 10.65 20.53 -9.79
CA PHE A 190 9.76 21.25 -10.70
C PHE A 190 8.30 20.89 -10.44
N PHE A 191 7.53 21.87 -9.95
CA PHE A 191 6.08 21.73 -9.80
C PHE A 191 5.39 22.10 -11.10
N VAL A 192 4.54 21.21 -11.58
CA VAL A 192 3.71 21.46 -12.77
C VAL A 192 2.34 21.92 -12.31
N PRO A 193 1.96 23.18 -12.59
CA PRO A 193 0.61 23.66 -12.34
C PRO A 193 -0.41 22.87 -13.14
N ASN A 194 -1.62 22.71 -12.63
CA ASN A 194 -2.65 21.95 -13.33
C ASN A 194 -3.01 22.50 -14.71
N ALA A 195 -2.92 23.81 -14.91
CA ALA A 195 -3.11 24.45 -16.22
C ALA A 195 -2.10 23.96 -17.28
N ASP A 196 -0.95 23.46 -16.85
CA ASP A 196 0.15 23.00 -17.69
C ASP A 196 0.21 21.46 -17.81
N LEU A 197 -0.70 20.74 -17.13
CA LEU A 197 -0.82 19.28 -17.26
C LEU A 197 -1.61 18.94 -18.53
N SER A 198 -1.04 18.10 -19.39
CA SER A 198 -1.78 17.53 -20.51
C SER A 198 -2.91 16.61 -20.01
N GLU A 199 -4.02 16.54 -20.73
CA GLU A 199 -5.15 15.67 -20.34
C GLU A 199 -4.74 14.21 -20.06
N PRO A 200 -3.90 13.54 -20.89
CA PRO A 200 -3.47 12.18 -20.60
C PRO A 200 -2.69 12.08 -19.29
N ARG A 201 -1.83 13.06 -19.00
CA ARG A 201 -1.02 13.07 -17.77
C ARG A 201 -1.87 13.34 -16.54
N SER A 202 -2.80 14.29 -16.63
CA SER A 202 -3.77 14.56 -15.57
C SER A 202 -4.56 13.29 -15.24
N LYS A 203 -5.11 12.61 -16.27
CA LYS A 203 -5.84 11.34 -16.08
C LYS A 203 -4.99 10.29 -15.36
N THR A 204 -3.73 10.10 -15.77
CA THR A 204 -2.80 9.18 -15.08
C THR A 204 -2.64 9.55 -13.61
N ILE A 205 -2.47 10.84 -13.28
CA ILE A 205 -2.31 11.30 -11.90
C ILE A 205 -3.55 10.98 -11.06
N TYR A 206 -4.76 11.28 -11.55
CA TYR A 206 -6.02 10.95 -10.84
C TYR A 206 -6.15 9.45 -10.59
N GLU A 207 -5.88 8.62 -11.60
CA GLU A 207 -5.97 7.16 -11.49
C GLU A 207 -4.91 6.60 -10.53
N GLU A 208 -3.66 6.98 -10.71
CA GLU A 208 -2.54 6.39 -9.97
C GLU A 208 -2.53 6.81 -8.50
N MET A 209 -2.89 8.05 -8.19
CA MET A 209 -2.97 8.57 -6.81
C MET A 209 -4.34 8.36 -6.16
N SER A 210 -5.30 7.77 -6.88
CA SER A 210 -6.67 7.55 -6.40
C SER A 210 -7.33 8.85 -5.91
N LEU A 211 -7.16 9.95 -6.66
CA LEU A 211 -7.72 11.24 -6.29
C LEU A 211 -9.26 11.22 -6.44
N PRO A 212 -9.99 11.94 -5.56
CA PRO A 212 -11.43 12.15 -5.74
C PRO A 212 -11.74 12.78 -7.10
N ALA A 213 -12.87 12.41 -7.71
CA ALA A 213 -13.24 12.91 -9.04
C ALA A 213 -13.53 14.42 -9.07
N ASP A 214 -13.88 15.01 -7.92
CA ASP A 214 -14.14 16.44 -7.73
C ASP A 214 -12.94 17.21 -7.16
N GLU A 215 -11.80 16.54 -6.99
CA GLU A 215 -10.56 17.15 -6.54
C GLU A 215 -10.01 18.08 -7.63
N TYR A 216 -9.26 19.09 -7.21
CA TYR A 216 -8.55 19.99 -8.13
C TYR A 216 -7.07 20.00 -7.78
N ILE A 217 -6.24 19.50 -8.69
CA ILE A 217 -4.79 19.61 -8.57
C ILE A 217 -4.42 21.08 -8.72
N ILE A 218 -3.68 21.63 -7.76
CA ILE A 218 -3.09 22.97 -7.84
C ILE A 218 -1.74 22.85 -8.52
N ALA A 219 -0.90 21.96 -7.98
CA ALA A 219 0.43 21.68 -8.49
C ALA A 219 0.80 20.20 -8.29
N PHE A 220 1.62 19.68 -9.18
CA PHE A 220 2.10 18.30 -9.11
C PHE A 220 3.63 18.24 -9.24
N LEU A 221 4.28 17.57 -8.30
CA LEU A 221 5.69 17.23 -8.36
C LEU A 221 5.84 15.77 -8.76
N ASP A 222 6.43 15.53 -9.92
CA ASP A 222 6.58 14.20 -10.50
C ASP A 222 7.87 13.53 -10.02
N PHE A 223 7.74 12.32 -9.49
CA PHE A 223 8.89 11.51 -9.05
C PHE A 223 9.33 10.48 -10.11
N THR A 224 8.66 10.40 -11.26
CA THR A 224 9.00 9.45 -12.32
C THR A 224 10.10 9.99 -13.24
N ASP A 225 11.04 9.12 -13.63
CA ASP A 225 12.15 9.49 -14.51
C ASP A 225 11.65 9.99 -15.88
N GLU A 226 10.58 9.37 -16.39
CA GLU A 226 9.96 9.70 -17.67
C GLU A 226 8.85 10.78 -17.56
N LYS A 227 8.61 11.34 -16.36
CA LYS A 227 7.60 12.38 -16.09
C LYS A 227 6.17 12.00 -16.52
N GLU A 228 5.81 10.73 -16.35
CA GLU A 228 4.52 10.17 -16.74
C GLU A 228 3.39 10.43 -15.72
N GLY A 229 3.71 10.95 -14.53
CA GLY A 229 2.73 11.22 -13.47
C GLY A 229 2.28 10.00 -12.67
N LYS A 230 2.98 8.86 -12.77
CA LYS A 230 2.61 7.63 -12.03
C LYS A 230 2.95 7.67 -10.53
N ARG A 231 3.86 8.55 -10.13
CA ARG A 231 4.34 8.74 -8.75
C ARG A 231 4.68 10.20 -8.54
N GLY A 232 4.44 10.72 -7.34
CA GLY A 232 4.61 12.14 -7.09
C GLY A 232 3.96 12.63 -5.82
N LEU A 233 4.01 13.94 -5.64
CA LEU A 233 3.28 14.71 -4.64
C LEU A 233 2.31 15.65 -5.37
N ALA A 234 1.02 15.44 -5.20
CA ALA A 234 -0.04 16.31 -5.69
C ALA A 234 -0.50 17.24 -4.57
N ILE A 235 -0.37 18.54 -4.81
CA ILE A 235 -0.89 19.61 -3.97
C ILE A 235 -2.25 19.97 -4.54
N CYS A 236 -3.32 19.71 -3.79
CA CYS A 236 -4.70 19.79 -4.29
C CYS A 236 -5.56 20.70 -3.41
N ARG A 237 -6.80 20.97 -3.83
CA ARG A 237 -7.73 21.80 -3.06
C ARG A 237 -8.16 21.16 -1.74
N GLY A 238 -8.26 19.83 -1.67
CA GLY A 238 -8.57 19.10 -0.43
C GLY A 238 -7.38 18.83 0.49
N GLY A 239 -6.14 18.94 0.00
CA GLY A 239 -4.94 18.65 0.79
C GLY A 239 -3.75 18.19 -0.05
N LEU A 240 -2.85 17.46 0.60
CA LEU A 240 -1.68 16.85 -0.04
C LEU A 240 -1.92 15.36 -0.26
N TYR A 241 -1.63 14.88 -1.47
CA TYR A 241 -1.69 13.46 -1.84
C TYR A 241 -0.32 13.05 -2.35
N TRP A 242 0.16 11.85 -2.03
CA TRP A 242 1.42 11.36 -2.57
C TRP A 242 1.34 9.89 -2.93
N LYS A 243 2.18 9.49 -3.88
CA LYS A 243 2.37 8.08 -4.22
C LYS A 243 3.85 7.78 -4.23
N ASN A 244 4.23 6.97 -3.26
CA ASN A 244 5.58 6.52 -3.04
C ASN A 244 5.96 5.37 -3.98
N THR A 245 7.25 5.07 -3.98
CA THR A 245 7.74 3.78 -4.46
C THR A 245 7.41 2.68 -3.44
N PHE A 246 7.50 1.42 -3.84
CA PHE A 246 7.31 0.32 -2.91
C PHE A 246 8.38 0.27 -1.81
N PHE A 247 9.51 0.95 -2.00
CA PHE A 247 10.57 1.11 -0.99
C PHE A 247 10.32 2.24 0.01
N THR A 248 9.20 2.98 -0.08
CA THR A 248 8.92 4.08 0.86
C THR A 248 7.55 3.91 1.52
N ALA A 249 7.57 3.41 2.74
CA ALA A 249 6.42 3.03 3.53
C ALA A 249 5.72 4.25 4.15
N SER A 250 4.45 4.46 3.82
CA SER A 250 3.67 5.53 4.43
C SER A 250 2.37 5.00 5.02
N LYS A 251 2.03 5.40 6.26
CA LYS A 251 0.78 4.98 6.90
C LYS A 251 -0.46 5.57 6.24
N SER A 252 -0.32 6.58 5.40
CA SER A 252 -1.37 7.15 4.55
C SER A 252 -0.70 7.69 3.29
N THR A 253 -1.50 7.95 2.26
CA THR A 253 -1.05 8.62 1.03
C THR A 253 -1.71 9.98 0.85
N TRP A 254 -2.36 10.48 1.91
CA TRP A 254 -3.04 11.77 1.92
C TRP A 254 -3.08 12.40 3.31
N ILE A 255 -3.07 13.74 3.34
CA ILE A 255 -3.38 14.57 4.51
C ILE A 255 -4.17 15.81 4.08
N GLY A 256 -5.30 16.06 4.76
CA GLY A 256 -6.12 17.24 4.54
C GLY A 256 -5.50 18.52 5.11
N TRP A 257 -5.90 19.68 4.60
CA TRP A 257 -5.29 20.96 4.98
C TRP A 257 -5.34 21.28 6.48
N ASP A 258 -6.46 20.97 7.16
CA ASP A 258 -6.59 21.21 8.61
C ASP A 258 -5.55 20.42 9.41
N ALA A 259 -5.34 19.15 9.08
CA ALA A 259 -4.32 18.32 9.73
C ALA A 259 -2.90 18.73 9.32
N PHE A 260 -2.68 18.99 8.03
CA PHE A 260 -1.37 19.34 7.50
C PHE A 260 -0.80 20.62 8.11
N ILE A 261 -1.65 21.63 8.32
CA ILE A 261 -1.20 22.91 8.86
C ILE A 261 -0.60 22.77 10.26
N ASP A 262 -1.07 21.82 11.07
CA ASP A 262 -0.60 21.65 12.44
C ASP A 262 0.40 20.48 12.58
N ALA A 263 0.62 19.72 11.49
CA ALA A 263 1.59 18.63 11.43
C ALA A 263 3.06 19.12 11.48
N ALA A 264 3.92 18.32 12.11
CA ALA A 264 5.37 18.53 12.03
C ALA A 264 5.89 18.06 10.67
N VAL A 265 6.66 18.89 9.97
CA VAL A 265 7.38 18.50 8.76
C VAL A 265 8.86 18.38 9.10
N SER A 266 9.48 17.28 8.71
CA SER A 266 10.91 17.03 8.89
C SER A 266 11.45 16.23 7.72
N PHE A 267 12.75 16.09 7.62
CA PHE A 267 13.39 15.28 6.59
C PHE A 267 14.52 14.44 7.20
N ASP A 268 14.74 13.22 6.70
CA ASP A 268 15.86 12.38 7.13
C ASP A 268 17.05 12.57 6.18
N PRO A 269 18.17 13.16 6.62
CA PRO A 269 19.31 13.42 5.75
C PRO A 269 19.97 12.15 5.18
N ASN A 270 19.61 10.96 5.65
CA ASN A 270 20.25 9.69 5.25
C ASN A 270 19.56 9.00 4.07
N ASP A 271 18.23 9.05 3.98
CA ASP A 271 17.45 8.35 2.94
C ASP A 271 16.86 9.30 1.88
N GLY A 272 16.84 10.61 2.15
CA GLY A 272 16.31 11.61 1.23
C GLY A 272 14.79 11.79 1.30
N ASP A 273 14.13 11.16 2.28
CA ASP A 273 12.68 11.18 2.44
C ASP A 273 12.20 12.35 3.30
N LEU A 274 10.95 12.72 3.07
CA LEU A 274 10.26 13.76 3.81
C LEU A 274 9.21 13.14 4.72
N TRP A 275 9.09 13.63 5.94
CA TRP A 275 8.15 13.14 6.94
C TRP A 275 7.14 14.24 7.28
N ILE A 276 5.85 13.92 7.19
CA ILE A 276 4.75 14.69 7.76
C ILE A 276 4.25 13.89 8.97
N GLU A 277 4.52 14.39 10.17
CA GLU A 277 4.44 13.59 11.41
C GLU A 277 5.35 12.33 11.36
N PRO A 278 5.51 11.60 12.48
CA PRO A 278 6.35 10.40 12.52
C PRO A 278 5.86 9.21 11.67
N SER A 279 4.77 9.36 10.90
CA SER A 279 4.13 8.24 10.21
C SER A 279 3.74 8.48 8.75
N LEU A 280 3.87 9.69 8.22
CA LEU A 280 3.55 9.98 6.82
C LEU A 280 4.83 10.32 6.07
N GLN A 281 5.47 9.29 5.55
CA GLN A 281 6.70 9.41 4.75
C GLN A 281 6.36 9.66 3.28
N ILE A 282 7.09 10.57 2.64
CA ILE A 282 7.03 10.89 1.22
C ILE A 282 8.40 10.61 0.62
N GLY A 283 8.45 9.62 -0.25
CA GLY A 283 9.67 9.21 -0.95
C GLY A 283 9.93 10.09 -2.16
N LEU A 284 10.96 10.94 -2.09
CA LEU A 284 11.25 11.92 -3.14
C LEU A 284 12.11 11.35 -4.27
N GLY A 285 12.73 10.19 -4.04
CA GLY A 285 13.61 9.47 -4.98
C GLY A 285 14.97 10.14 -5.21
N ASP A 286 15.14 11.40 -4.81
CA ASP A 286 16.37 12.17 -4.95
C ASP A 286 16.54 13.11 -3.74
N ALA A 287 17.64 12.94 -3.00
CA ALA A 287 17.97 13.77 -1.85
C ALA A 287 18.10 15.27 -2.20
N ALA A 288 18.42 15.62 -3.46
CA ALA A 288 18.48 17.01 -3.90
C ALA A 288 17.11 17.71 -3.90
N ARG A 289 16.00 16.94 -3.88
CA ARG A 289 14.62 17.47 -3.77
C ARG A 289 14.19 17.71 -2.34
N GLN A 290 14.84 17.05 -1.39
CA GLN A 290 14.42 17.02 0.01
C GLN A 290 14.28 18.40 0.62
N LYS A 291 15.36 19.20 0.56
CA LYS A 291 15.35 20.55 1.11
C LYS A 291 14.35 21.49 0.38
N PRO A 292 14.34 21.58 -0.96
CA PRO A 292 13.34 22.39 -1.67
C PRO A 292 11.89 22.03 -1.32
N VAL A 293 11.55 20.75 -1.27
CA VAL A 293 10.18 20.31 -0.94
C VAL A 293 9.85 20.61 0.53
N HIS A 294 10.77 20.34 1.44
CA HIS A 294 10.63 20.67 2.85
C HIS A 294 10.36 22.17 3.08
N ASP A 295 11.18 23.02 2.46
CA ASP A 295 11.07 24.48 2.59
C ASP A 295 9.74 24.97 1.99
N LEU A 296 9.31 24.45 0.84
CA LEU A 296 7.99 24.75 0.27
C LEU A 296 6.85 24.33 1.20
N LEU A 297 6.89 23.12 1.78
CA LEU A 297 5.83 22.67 2.67
C LEU A 297 5.71 23.58 3.90
N HIS A 298 6.83 24.05 4.45
CA HIS A 298 6.81 25.03 5.53
C HIS A 298 6.26 26.39 5.10
N ASP A 299 6.61 26.88 3.92
CA ASP A 299 6.07 28.13 3.37
C ASP A 299 4.55 28.02 3.20
N ILE A 300 4.06 26.91 2.66
CA ILE A 300 2.63 26.61 2.53
C ILE A 300 1.97 26.59 3.92
N GLN A 301 2.53 25.88 4.91
CA GLN A 301 1.99 25.87 6.27
C GLN A 301 1.89 27.29 6.86
N HIS A 302 2.96 28.08 6.76
CA HIS A 302 2.98 29.44 7.30
C HIS A 302 1.93 30.34 6.64
N ALA A 303 1.86 30.28 5.30
CA ALA A 303 0.92 31.06 4.50
C ALA A 303 -0.54 30.69 4.82
N LEU A 304 -0.85 29.40 4.88
CA LEU A 304 -2.22 28.94 5.12
C LEU A 304 -2.68 29.17 6.58
N ARG A 305 -1.79 29.08 7.58
CA ARG A 305 -2.11 29.51 8.97
C ARG A 305 -2.60 30.95 9.01
N THR A 306 -1.91 31.84 8.30
CA THR A 306 -2.27 33.26 8.22
C THR A 306 -3.66 33.47 7.60
N VAL A 307 -3.98 32.71 6.53
CA VAL A 307 -5.30 32.75 5.88
C VAL A 307 -6.39 32.25 6.82
N ARG A 308 -6.20 31.07 7.41
CA ARG A 308 -7.11 30.43 8.38
C ARG A 308 -7.45 31.38 9.52
N ASP A 309 -6.43 31.96 10.16
CA ASP A 309 -6.60 32.85 11.31
C ASP A 309 -7.30 34.18 10.92
N THR A 310 -6.98 34.72 9.73
CA THR A 310 -7.62 35.93 9.21
C THR A 310 -9.11 35.72 8.99
N GLN A 311 -9.50 34.59 8.38
CA GLN A 311 -10.90 34.29 8.13
C GLN A 311 -11.66 33.94 9.41
N ALA A 312 -11.04 33.20 10.34
CA ALA A 312 -11.61 32.94 11.66
C ALA A 312 -11.94 34.26 12.40
N ASN A 313 -11.04 35.25 12.34
CA ASN A 313 -11.28 36.57 12.91
C ASN A 313 -12.41 37.34 12.22
N ARG A 314 -12.52 37.26 10.88
CA ARG A 314 -13.63 37.86 10.12
C ARG A 314 -14.97 37.26 10.52
N LEU A 315 -15.07 35.93 10.63
CA LEU A 315 -16.29 35.23 11.03
C LEU A 315 -16.68 35.54 12.49
N ALA A 316 -15.69 35.74 13.36
CA ALA A 316 -15.91 36.14 14.75
C ALA A 316 -16.28 37.63 14.93
N GLY A 317 -16.37 38.41 13.85
CA GLY A 317 -16.65 39.85 13.91
C GLY A 317 -15.56 40.67 14.61
N ARG A 318 -14.34 40.14 14.71
CA ARG A 318 -13.22 40.83 15.36
C ARG A 318 -12.55 41.80 14.37
N PRO A 319 -12.19 43.02 14.79
CA PRO A 319 -11.48 43.96 13.92
C PRO A 319 -10.13 43.35 13.49
N LEU A 320 -9.82 43.47 12.19
CA LEU A 320 -8.55 43.01 11.64
C LEU A 320 -7.39 43.78 12.28
N PRO A 321 -6.25 43.12 12.60
CA PRO A 321 -5.08 43.82 13.09
C PRO A 321 -4.65 44.87 12.06
N MET A 322 -4.57 46.14 12.47
CA MET A 322 -4.08 47.20 11.59
C MET A 322 -2.62 46.90 11.23
N ARG A 323 -2.33 46.76 9.93
CA ARG A 323 -0.95 46.71 9.44
C ARG A 323 -0.31 48.07 9.75
N HIS A 324 0.69 48.07 10.62
CA HIS A 324 1.52 49.23 10.94
C HIS A 324 2.61 49.44 9.90
#